data_AF-A0A453HU26-F1
#
_entry.id   AF-A0A453HU26-F1
#
_cell.length_a   1.000
_cell.length_b   1.000
_cell.length_c   1.000
_cell.angle_alpha   90.00
_cell.angle_beta   90.00
_cell.angle_gamma   90.00
#
_symmetry.space_group_name_H-M   'P 1'
#
loop_
_entity.id
_entity.type
_entity.pdbx_description
1 polymer ?
#
loop_
_entity_poly.entity_id
_entity_poly.type
_entity_poly.pdbx_seq_one_letter_code
_entity_poly.pdbx_strand_id
1 'polypeptide(L)'
;PAPTIALLRFESTAPRARSTHHKPSGLPGAQAMARKKIREYDSKRLLKEHLKRLAGIDLHILSAQVTQSTDFAELVNQHPWLSTTKLVVKPDMLFGKRGKSGLVALNLDVAQVKEFVKERLGVEVEMGGCKAPITTFIVEPFVPHDQEYYLSVVSERLGSTISFSECGGIEIEENWDKVKTVFLPTEKPMTPDACAPLIATLPLE
;
A
#
# COMPACT_ATOMS: atom_id res chain seq x y z
N PRO A 1 5.01 4.25 25.07
CA PRO A 1 4.31 3.51 23.98
C PRO A 1 4.54 4.21 22.64
N ALA A 2 5.40 3.64 21.79
CA ALA A 2 5.61 4.16 20.45
C ALA A 2 4.34 4.00 19.61
N PRO A 3 3.91 4.98 18.81
CA PRO A 3 2.74 4.84 17.96
C PRO A 3 3.08 3.91 16.77
N THR A 4 2.43 2.76 16.72
CA THR A 4 2.46 1.81 15.59
C THR A 4 1.52 2.32 14.47
N ILE A 5 1.62 1.78 13.25
CA ILE A 5 1.53 2.50 11.98
C ILE A 5 0.34 2.27 11.02
N ALA A 6 -0.53 1.27 11.03
CA ALA A 6 -1.58 1.04 10.01
C ALA A 6 -1.18 1.37 8.55
N LEU A 7 -0.26 0.58 7.98
CA LEU A 7 0.10 0.68 6.57
C LEU A 7 -0.74 -0.30 5.73
N LEU A 8 -1.76 0.20 5.03
CA LEU A 8 -2.32 -0.50 3.87
C LEU A 8 -1.26 -0.56 2.75
N ARG A 9 -0.47 -1.64 2.75
CA ARG A 9 0.60 -1.88 1.77
C ARG A 9 0.02 -2.64 0.57
N PHE A 10 -0.19 -1.93 -0.55
CA PHE A 10 -0.44 -2.57 -1.84
C PHE A 10 0.88 -3.09 -2.42
N GLU A 11 1.11 -4.39 -2.36
CA GLU A 11 2.23 -5.04 -3.06
C GLU A 11 1.74 -5.95 -4.18
N SER A 12 2.03 -5.56 -5.42
CA SER A 12 2.07 -6.51 -6.54
C SER A 12 3.37 -7.30 -6.44
N THR A 13 3.34 -8.46 -5.80
CA THR A 13 4.43 -9.44 -5.94
C THR A 13 4.28 -10.13 -7.29
N ALA A 14 5.35 -10.10 -8.09
CA ALA A 14 5.47 -11.01 -9.22
C ALA A 14 5.75 -12.42 -8.64
N PRO A 15 5.17 -13.50 -9.20
CA PRO A 15 5.49 -14.84 -8.75
C PRO A 15 7.00 -15.08 -8.90
N ARG A 16 7.64 -15.64 -7.87
CA ARG A 16 9.01 -16.16 -8.00
C ARG A 16 8.99 -17.22 -9.10
N ALA A 17 9.73 -16.97 -10.17
CA ALA A 17 9.99 -18.00 -11.18
C ALA A 17 10.67 -19.17 -10.48
N ARG A 18 10.00 -20.34 -10.43
CA ARG A 18 10.67 -21.58 -10.07
C ARG A 18 11.69 -21.87 -11.16
N SER A 19 12.93 -22.06 -10.74
CA SER A 19 14.03 -22.48 -11.59
C SER A 19 13.79 -23.90 -12.15
N THR A 20 14.34 -24.12 -13.35
CA THR A 20 14.56 -25.37 -14.10
C THR A 20 13.37 -26.06 -14.77
N HIS A 21 13.20 -25.84 -16.08
CA HIS A 21 13.46 -26.83 -17.16
C HIS A 21 13.29 -26.19 -18.56
N HIS A 22 14.06 -26.69 -19.52
CA HIS A 22 14.22 -26.31 -20.94
C HIS A 22 13.07 -25.51 -21.60
N LYS A 23 13.39 -24.35 -22.20
CA LYS A 23 12.51 -23.68 -23.19
C LYS A 23 12.75 -24.27 -24.59
N PRO A 24 11.73 -24.74 -25.32
CA PRO A 24 11.82 -24.87 -26.77
C PRO A 24 11.82 -23.47 -27.39
N SER A 25 12.70 -23.25 -28.36
CA SER A 25 12.81 -22.03 -29.14
C SER A 25 11.69 -21.93 -30.18
N GLY A 26 11.06 -20.75 -30.27
CA GLY A 26 10.31 -20.33 -31.46
C GLY A 26 8.80 -20.28 -31.32
N LEU A 27 8.27 -19.22 -30.69
CA LEU A 27 6.92 -18.68 -30.95
C LEU A 27 7.01 -17.15 -30.79
N PRO A 28 6.47 -16.35 -31.74
CA PRO A 28 6.51 -14.90 -31.66
C PRO A 28 5.73 -14.41 -30.44
N GLY A 29 6.33 -13.43 -29.77
CA GLY A 29 6.03 -13.04 -28.39
C GLY A 29 4.55 -12.87 -28.10
N ALA A 30 4.01 -13.78 -27.29
CA ALA A 30 2.92 -13.45 -26.40
C ALA A 30 3.41 -12.28 -25.55
N GLN A 31 2.91 -11.08 -25.84
CA GLN A 31 3.17 -9.89 -25.05
C GLN A 31 2.64 -10.21 -23.64
N ALA A 32 3.55 -10.60 -22.75
CA ALA A 32 3.19 -10.85 -21.36
C ALA A 32 2.52 -9.58 -20.86
N MET A 33 1.27 -9.67 -20.40
CA MET A 33 0.58 -8.56 -19.76
C MET A 33 1.47 -8.07 -18.62
N ALA A 34 2.17 -6.96 -18.87
CA ALA A 34 3.17 -6.45 -17.95
C ALA A 34 2.43 -5.88 -16.73
N ARG A 35 2.56 -6.55 -15.58
CA ARG A 35 2.08 -5.99 -14.31
C ARG A 35 2.90 -4.74 -14.01
N LYS A 36 2.27 -3.57 -14.11
CA LYS A 36 2.88 -2.29 -13.76
C LYS A 36 2.45 -1.91 -12.35
N LYS A 37 3.44 -1.56 -11.53
CA LYS A 37 3.18 -0.97 -10.22
C LYS A 37 2.59 0.43 -10.42
N ILE A 38 1.63 0.79 -9.59
CA ILE A 38 1.06 2.13 -9.49
C ILE A 38 1.36 2.69 -8.11
N ARG A 39 1.37 4.03 -7.99
CA ARG A 39 1.71 4.72 -6.75
C ARG A 39 0.64 4.48 -5.69
N GLU A 40 1.01 4.66 -4.43
CA GLU A 40 0.11 4.45 -3.30
C GLU A 40 -1.07 5.44 -3.37
N TYR A 41 -0.80 6.70 -3.74
CA TYR A 41 -1.83 7.70 -3.99
C TYR A 41 -2.87 7.23 -5.02
N ASP A 42 -2.41 6.76 -6.19
CA ASP A 42 -3.28 6.29 -7.26
C ASP A 42 -4.06 5.03 -6.85
N SER A 43 -3.39 4.10 -6.16
CA SER A 43 -4.01 2.85 -5.68
C SER A 43 -5.15 3.15 -4.71
N LYS A 44 -4.92 4.06 -3.75
CA LYS A 44 -5.91 4.47 -2.76
C LYS A 44 -7.11 5.18 -3.39
N ARG A 45 -6.86 6.06 -4.35
CA ARG A 45 -7.92 6.73 -5.13
C ARG A 45 -8.79 5.72 -5.88
N LEU A 46 -8.15 4.81 -6.63
CA LEU A 46 -8.86 3.77 -7.39
C LEU A 46 -9.65 2.83 -6.48
N LEU A 47 -9.07 2.41 -5.35
CA LEU A 47 -9.71 1.57 -4.37
C LEU A 47 -10.99 2.22 -3.86
N LYS A 48 -10.90 3.44 -3.33
CA LYS A 48 -12.03 4.21 -2.81
C LYS A 48 -13.13 4.40 -3.85
N GLU A 49 -12.76 4.82 -5.06
CA GLU A 49 -13.69 5.09 -6.16
C GLU A 49 -14.43 3.82 -6.58
N HIS A 50 -13.71 2.72 -6.77
CA HIS A 50 -14.29 1.49 -7.30
C HIS A 50 -15.04 0.67 -6.25
N LEU A 51 -14.63 0.67 -4.98
CA LEU A 51 -15.43 0.04 -3.92
C LEU A 51 -16.78 0.74 -3.72
N LYS A 52 -16.79 2.08 -3.75
CA LYS A 52 -18.04 2.83 -3.70
C LYS A 52 -18.93 2.53 -4.90
N ARG A 53 -18.36 2.53 -6.12
CA ARG A 53 -19.12 2.28 -7.36
C ARG A 53 -19.64 0.85 -7.47
N LEU A 54 -18.84 -0.15 -7.12
CA LEU A 54 -19.14 -1.57 -7.36
C LEU A 54 -19.85 -2.25 -6.19
N ALA A 55 -19.59 -1.81 -4.96
CA ALA A 55 -20.11 -2.45 -3.75
C ALA A 55 -20.87 -1.48 -2.83
N GLY A 56 -20.97 -0.19 -3.15
CA GLY A 56 -21.60 0.81 -2.28
C GLY A 56 -20.81 1.10 -1.00
N ILE A 57 -19.58 0.57 -0.88
CA ILE A 57 -18.74 0.70 0.31
C ILE A 57 -17.97 2.03 0.19
N ASP A 58 -18.32 2.99 1.06
CA ASP A 58 -17.57 4.24 1.17
C ASP A 58 -16.37 4.05 2.09
N LEU A 59 -15.17 4.20 1.54
CA LEU A 59 -13.94 4.18 2.32
C LEU A 59 -13.51 5.61 2.62
N HIS A 60 -13.37 5.92 3.91
CA HIS A 60 -12.85 7.21 4.38
C HIS A 60 -11.32 7.30 4.22
N ILE A 61 -10.85 7.12 2.98
CA ILE A 61 -9.46 7.31 2.61
C ILE A 61 -9.28 8.76 2.15
N LEU A 62 -8.36 9.44 2.83
CA LEU A 62 -7.91 10.79 2.52
C LEU A 62 -6.41 10.73 2.22
N SER A 63 -6.03 11.20 1.04
CA SER A 63 -4.64 11.29 0.63
C SER A 63 -4.43 12.53 -0.24
N ALA A 64 -3.27 13.16 -0.08
CA ALA A 64 -2.81 14.28 -0.88
C ALA A 64 -1.41 13.95 -1.42
N GLN A 65 -1.15 14.26 -2.69
CA GLN A 65 0.17 14.06 -3.29
C GLN A 65 0.96 15.38 -3.28
N VAL A 66 2.24 15.30 -2.93
CA VAL A 66 3.14 16.46 -2.90
C VAL A 66 4.33 16.20 -3.81
N THR A 67 4.64 17.16 -4.67
CA THR A 67 5.78 17.17 -5.58
C THR A 67 6.52 18.50 -5.46
N GLN A 68 7.56 18.71 -6.28
CA GLN A 68 8.29 19.98 -6.33
C GLN A 68 7.41 21.17 -6.72
N SER A 69 6.36 20.95 -7.52
CA SER A 69 5.48 22.02 -8.00
C SER A 69 4.30 22.29 -7.07
N THR A 70 4.19 21.59 -5.94
CA THR A 70 3.06 21.74 -5.02
C THR A 70 3.15 23.04 -4.23
N ASP A 71 2.14 23.89 -4.37
CA ASP A 71 1.87 24.98 -3.43
C ASP A 71 1.06 24.44 -2.23
N PHE A 72 1.60 24.58 -1.03
CA PHE A 72 0.96 24.07 0.18
C PHE A 72 -0.29 24.85 0.59
N ALA A 73 -0.37 26.16 0.30
CA ALA A 73 -1.55 26.95 0.57
C ALA A 73 -2.71 26.50 -0.33
N GLU A 74 -2.44 26.29 -1.62
CA GLU A 74 -3.43 25.72 -2.54
C GLU A 74 -3.83 24.29 -2.14
N LEU A 75 -2.86 23.46 -1.76
CA LEU A 75 -3.11 22.08 -1.33
C LEU A 75 -4.04 22.03 -0.10
N VAL A 76 -3.81 22.90 0.89
CA VAL A 76 -4.67 23.01 2.09
C VAL A 76 -6.07 23.49 1.71
N ASN A 77 -6.20 24.43 0.78
CA ASN A 77 -7.51 24.88 0.31
C ASN A 77 -8.30 23.75 -0.37
N GLN A 78 -7.62 22.91 -1.16
CA GLN A 78 -8.23 21.73 -1.82
C GLN A 78 -8.53 20.60 -0.83
N HIS A 79 -7.75 20.52 0.25
CA HIS A 79 -7.82 19.46 1.26
C HIS A 79 -7.83 20.05 2.68
N PRO A 80 -8.94 20.65 3.13
CA PRO A 80 -9.01 21.35 4.43
C PRO A 80 -8.63 20.49 5.64
N TRP A 81 -8.80 19.17 5.54
CA TRP A 81 -8.40 18.21 6.58
C TRP A 81 -6.91 18.26 6.91
N LEU A 82 -6.05 18.73 5.99
CA LEU A 82 -4.62 18.91 6.24
C LEU A 82 -4.33 19.87 7.39
N SER A 83 -5.24 20.81 7.68
CA SER A 83 -5.06 21.78 8.77
C SER A 83 -5.75 21.38 10.08
N THR A 84 -6.65 20.40 10.04
CA THR A 84 -7.50 20.07 11.20
C THR A 84 -7.15 18.75 11.86
N THR A 85 -6.30 17.93 11.23
CA THR A 85 -5.86 16.63 11.76
C THR A 85 -4.35 16.54 11.85
N LYS A 86 -3.88 15.61 12.67
CA LYS A 86 -2.49 15.17 12.62
C LYS A 86 -2.24 14.35 11.37
N LEU A 87 -1.02 14.40 10.87
CA LEU A 87 -0.64 13.91 9.54
C LEU A 87 0.50 12.90 9.59
N VAL A 88 0.55 12.09 8.55
CA VAL A 88 1.66 11.24 8.15
C VAL A 88 2.15 11.70 6.79
N VAL A 89 3.47 11.74 6.61
CA VAL A 89 4.09 12.00 5.31
C VAL A 89 5.18 10.98 5.02
N LYS A 90 5.22 10.49 3.78
CA LYS A 90 6.19 9.49 3.32
C LYS A 90 6.39 9.57 1.80
N PRO A 91 7.56 9.18 1.26
CA PRO A 91 7.77 9.07 -0.18
C PRO A 91 6.80 8.08 -0.84
N ASP A 92 6.32 8.44 -2.03
CA ASP A 92 5.43 7.64 -2.86
C ASP A 92 6.08 7.36 -4.23
N MET A 93 7.10 6.49 -4.20
CA MET A 93 7.95 6.17 -5.36
C MET A 93 8.19 4.67 -5.53
N LEU A 94 7.20 3.85 -5.17
CA LEU A 94 7.15 2.41 -5.49
C LEU A 94 8.26 1.54 -4.86
N PHE A 95 8.85 2.01 -3.76
CA PHE A 95 9.83 1.26 -2.98
C PHE A 95 9.29 0.90 -1.58
N GLY A 96 9.67 -0.27 -1.10
CA GLY A 96 9.24 -0.81 0.21
C GLY A 96 10.09 -0.31 1.37
N LYS A 97 9.80 -0.79 2.59
CA LYS A 97 10.60 -0.59 3.82
C LYS A 97 10.83 0.87 4.27
N ARG A 98 10.02 1.80 3.78
CA ARG A 98 10.07 3.25 4.12
C ARG A 98 10.13 3.52 5.63
N GLY A 99 9.35 2.80 6.44
CA GLY A 99 9.35 2.94 7.90
C GLY A 99 10.69 2.55 8.54
N LYS A 100 11.32 1.46 8.07
CA LYS A 100 12.64 1.00 8.55
C LYS A 100 13.78 1.91 8.06
N SER A 101 13.53 2.72 7.03
CA SER A 101 14.50 3.67 6.45
C SER A 101 14.39 5.10 6.99
N GLY A 102 13.53 5.37 7.99
CA GLY A 102 13.31 6.73 8.51
C GLY A 102 12.67 7.70 7.51
N LEU A 103 12.03 7.17 6.47
CA LEU A 103 11.36 7.93 5.40
C LEU A 103 9.86 8.08 5.67
N VAL A 104 9.42 7.89 6.91
CA VAL A 104 8.03 8.09 7.34
C VAL A 104 8.07 8.98 8.56
N ALA A 105 7.37 10.11 8.51
CA ALA A 105 7.12 10.94 9.67
C ALA A 105 5.64 10.89 10.04
N LEU A 106 5.38 10.82 11.35
CA LEU A 106 4.07 10.59 11.94
C LEU A 106 3.69 11.74 12.87
N ASN A 107 2.39 11.88 13.13
CA ASN A 107 1.84 12.81 14.11
C ASN A 107 2.29 14.27 13.90
N LEU A 108 2.37 14.69 12.63
CA LEU A 108 2.79 16.03 12.25
C LEU A 108 1.61 16.97 12.06
N ASP A 109 1.84 18.28 12.19
CA ASP A 109 0.99 19.29 11.55
C ASP A 109 1.47 19.62 10.12
N VAL A 110 0.72 20.45 9.40
CA VAL A 110 1.04 20.81 8.00
C VAL A 110 2.37 21.57 7.86
N ALA A 111 2.77 22.37 8.86
CA ALA A 111 4.02 23.10 8.82
C ALA A 111 5.21 22.14 8.94
N GLN A 112 5.13 21.18 9.86
CA GLN A 112 6.12 20.12 10.02
C GLN A 112 6.17 19.19 8.80
N VAL A 113 5.03 18.89 8.15
CA VAL A 113 5.02 18.15 6.88
C VAL A 113 5.78 18.92 5.79
N LYS A 114 5.57 20.23 5.68
CA LYS A 114 6.27 21.09 4.71
C LYS A 114 7.78 21.08 4.94
N GLU A 115 8.22 21.16 6.19
CA GLU A 115 9.64 21.04 6.56
C GLU A 115 10.21 19.67 6.19
N PHE A 116 9.53 18.59 6.57
CA PHE A 116 9.94 17.23 6.25
C PHE A 116 10.14 17.00 4.75
N VAL A 117 9.20 17.49 3.93
CA VAL A 117 9.27 17.43 2.46
C VAL A 117 10.45 18.26 1.95
N LYS A 118 10.61 19.50 2.42
CA LYS A 118 11.68 20.42 1.99
C LYS A 118 13.06 19.82 2.22
N GLU A 119 13.27 19.15 3.35
CA GLU A 119 14.56 18.52 3.68
C GLU A 119 14.91 17.33 2.78
N ARG A 120 13.92 16.65 2.20
CA ARG A 120 14.10 15.35 1.52
C ARG A 120 13.86 15.41 0.02
N LEU A 121 13.09 16.38 -0.46
CA LEU A 121 12.82 16.55 -1.89
C LEU A 121 14.14 16.81 -2.63
N GLY A 122 14.42 16.00 -3.66
CA GLY A 122 15.65 16.05 -4.43
C GLY A 122 16.83 15.30 -3.80
N VAL A 123 16.74 14.88 -2.54
CA VAL A 123 17.79 14.09 -1.89
C VAL A 123 17.81 12.67 -2.48
N GLU A 124 19.00 12.21 -2.86
CA GLU A 124 19.19 10.86 -3.38
C GLU A 124 19.01 9.81 -2.29
N VAL A 125 18.25 8.77 -2.62
CA VAL A 125 18.14 7.56 -1.80
C VAL A 125 18.57 6.36 -2.61
N GLU A 126 19.30 5.45 -1.96
CA GLU A 126 19.66 4.16 -2.55
C GLU A 126 18.65 3.10 -2.13
N MET A 127 18.00 2.49 -3.13
CA MET A 127 17.01 1.44 -2.92
C MET A 127 17.30 0.27 -3.86
N GLY A 128 17.71 -0.87 -3.29
CA GLY A 128 17.95 -2.09 -4.06
C GLY A 128 19.04 -1.95 -5.14
N GLY A 129 20.08 -1.16 -4.86
CA GLY A 129 21.18 -0.88 -5.79
C GLY A 129 20.90 0.21 -6.84
N CYS A 130 19.73 0.85 -6.80
CA CYS A 130 19.40 1.99 -7.63
C CYS A 130 19.38 3.26 -6.79
N LYS A 131 20.08 4.32 -7.25
CA LYS A 131 20.06 5.65 -6.64
C LYS A 131 19.16 6.57 -7.43
N ALA A 132 18.23 7.23 -6.76
CA ALA A 132 17.36 8.22 -7.37
C ALA A 132 16.94 9.30 -6.35
N PRO A 133 16.73 10.54 -6.79
CA PRO A 133 16.23 11.60 -5.93
C PRO A 133 14.76 11.36 -5.53
N ILE A 134 14.39 11.71 -4.30
CA ILE A 134 12.99 11.70 -3.89
C ILE A 134 12.25 12.85 -4.59
N THR A 135 11.22 12.54 -5.38
CA THR A 135 10.47 13.53 -6.17
C THR A 135 8.98 13.62 -5.81
N THR A 136 8.47 12.67 -5.02
CA THR A 136 7.03 12.60 -4.71
C THR A 136 6.78 12.04 -3.33
N PHE A 137 5.88 12.67 -2.60
CA PHE A 137 5.38 12.27 -1.30
C PHE A 137 3.86 12.08 -1.33
N ILE A 138 3.37 11.29 -0.38
CA ILE A 138 1.96 11.20 -0.03
C ILE A 138 1.78 11.68 1.41
N VAL A 139 0.75 12.50 1.64
CA VAL A 139 0.33 13.00 2.94
C VAL A 139 -1.05 12.44 3.26
N GLU A 140 -1.23 11.95 4.48
CA GLU A 140 -2.45 11.27 4.93
C GLU A 140 -2.75 11.64 6.39
N PRO A 141 -3.99 11.50 6.87
CA PRO A 141 -4.27 11.61 8.29
C PRO A 141 -3.49 10.58 9.10
N PHE A 142 -2.93 11.01 10.23
CA PHE A 142 -2.43 10.13 11.26
C PHE A 142 -3.60 9.50 12.01
N VAL A 143 -3.63 8.17 12.05
CA VAL A 143 -4.67 7.39 12.75
C VAL A 143 -4.02 6.76 13.97
N PRO A 144 -4.27 7.24 15.20
CA PRO A 144 -3.85 6.55 16.41
C PRO A 144 -4.56 5.19 16.51
N HIS A 145 -3.80 4.12 16.73
CA HIS A 145 -4.34 2.76 16.89
C HIS A 145 -3.36 1.89 17.67
N ASP A 146 -3.86 0.76 18.16
CA ASP A 146 -3.13 -0.29 18.86
C ASP A 146 -3.01 -1.60 18.03
N GLN A 147 -3.80 -1.73 16.97
CA GLN A 147 -3.90 -2.93 16.15
C GLN A 147 -3.64 -2.64 14.67
N GLU A 148 -2.91 -3.54 14.02
CA GLU A 148 -2.64 -3.50 12.58
C GLU A 148 -2.98 -4.82 11.91
N TYR A 149 -3.63 -4.76 10.77
CA TYR A 149 -3.99 -5.92 9.98
C TYR A 149 -3.19 -5.99 8.68
N TYR A 150 -2.94 -7.19 8.20
CA TYR A 150 -2.42 -7.45 6.87
C TYR A 150 -3.52 -8.03 6.00
N LEU A 151 -3.68 -7.49 4.80
CA LEU A 151 -4.53 -8.03 3.75
C LEU A 151 -3.79 -7.94 2.41
N SER A 152 -3.78 -9.04 1.67
CA SER A 152 -3.22 -9.09 0.32
C SER A 152 -4.11 -9.91 -0.60
N VAL A 153 -4.25 -9.45 -1.84
CA VAL A 153 -4.97 -10.16 -2.90
C VAL A 153 -4.05 -10.22 -4.11
N VAL A 154 -3.67 -11.43 -4.51
CA VAL A 154 -2.79 -11.68 -5.64
C VAL A 154 -3.57 -12.46 -6.70
N SER A 155 -3.85 -11.82 -7.82
CA SER A 155 -4.45 -12.51 -8.96
C SER A 155 -3.46 -13.46 -9.61
N GLU A 156 -3.94 -14.65 -9.92
CA GLU A 156 -3.25 -15.75 -10.58
C GLU A 156 -4.01 -16.18 -11.83
N ARG A 157 -3.50 -17.19 -12.55
CA ARG A 157 -4.13 -17.66 -13.79
C ARG A 157 -5.54 -18.21 -13.57
N LEU A 158 -5.75 -18.92 -12.47
CA LEU A 158 -6.97 -19.69 -12.20
C LEU A 158 -7.78 -19.15 -11.02
N GLY A 159 -7.48 -17.94 -10.55
CA GLY A 159 -8.14 -17.37 -9.40
C GLY A 159 -7.36 -16.25 -8.75
N SER A 160 -7.66 -15.99 -7.48
CA SER A 160 -6.91 -15.05 -6.65
C SER A 160 -6.58 -15.69 -5.31
N THR A 161 -5.35 -15.48 -4.87
CA THR A 161 -4.90 -15.84 -3.53
C THR A 161 -5.15 -14.66 -2.60
N ILE A 162 -5.91 -14.87 -1.52
CA ILE A 162 -6.17 -13.87 -0.49
C ILE A 162 -5.43 -14.29 0.78
N SER A 163 -4.64 -13.38 1.33
CA SER A 163 -3.88 -13.58 2.56
C SER A 163 -4.28 -12.56 3.61
N PHE A 164 -4.44 -12.99 4.86
CA PHE A 164 -4.83 -12.15 5.99
C PHE A 164 -4.03 -12.48 7.26
N SER A 165 -3.76 -11.46 8.08
CA SER A 165 -3.19 -11.62 9.43
C SER A 165 -3.64 -10.48 10.33
N GLU A 166 -3.90 -10.79 11.60
CA GLU A 166 -4.14 -9.82 12.68
C GLU A 166 -2.84 -9.24 13.26
N CYS A 167 -1.68 -9.79 12.85
CA CYS A 167 -0.35 -9.29 13.21
C CYS A 167 0.26 -8.55 12.01
N GLY A 168 -0.41 -7.48 11.57
CA GLY A 168 0.00 -6.66 10.44
C GLY A 168 1.17 -5.73 10.71
N GLY A 169 1.27 -4.70 9.87
CA GLY A 169 2.22 -3.60 10.04
C GLY A 169 3.64 -3.85 9.61
N ILE A 170 4.56 -3.03 10.15
CA ILE A 170 5.96 -2.97 9.71
C ILE A 170 6.73 -4.27 9.97
N GLU A 171 6.30 -5.07 10.95
CA GLU A 171 6.90 -6.35 11.34
C GLU A 171 6.15 -7.58 10.78
N ILE A 172 5.32 -7.40 9.75
CA ILE A 172 4.62 -8.52 9.09
C ILE A 172 5.59 -9.56 8.50
N GLU A 173 6.77 -9.14 8.02
CA GLU A 173 7.79 -10.05 7.47
C GLU A 173 8.31 -11.04 8.54
N GLU A 174 8.26 -10.66 9.82
CA GLU A 174 8.69 -11.47 10.97
C GLU A 174 7.56 -12.36 11.52
N ASN A 175 6.30 -12.03 11.19
CA ASN A 175 5.09 -12.73 11.62
C ASN A 175 4.44 -13.54 10.48
N TRP A 176 5.23 -13.98 9.49
CA TRP A 176 4.72 -14.64 8.29
C TRP A 176 4.03 -15.98 8.58
N ASP A 177 4.43 -16.65 9.65
CA ASP A 177 3.81 -17.87 10.17
C ASP A 177 2.35 -17.67 10.61
N LYS A 178 1.96 -16.43 10.94
CA LYS A 178 0.59 -16.06 11.34
C LYS A 178 -0.30 -15.69 10.16
N VAL A 179 0.24 -15.60 8.94
CA VAL A 179 -0.52 -15.24 7.75
C VAL A 179 -1.33 -16.44 7.26
N LYS A 180 -2.65 -16.30 7.31
CA LYS A 180 -3.60 -17.27 6.76
C LYS A 180 -3.85 -16.95 5.30
N THR A 181 -4.07 -17.98 4.48
CA THR A 181 -4.26 -17.83 3.04
C THR A 181 -5.39 -18.73 2.54
N VAL A 182 -6.22 -18.21 1.66
CA VAL A 182 -7.24 -18.96 0.91
C VAL A 182 -7.10 -18.67 -0.58
N PHE A 183 -7.45 -19.64 -1.41
CA PHE A 183 -7.48 -19.49 -2.86
C PHE A 183 -8.94 -19.42 -3.33
N LEU A 184 -9.28 -18.36 -4.05
CA LEU A 184 -10.58 -18.18 -4.69
C LEU A 184 -10.46 -18.50 -6.19
N PRO A 185 -11.02 -19.63 -6.67
CA PRO A 185 -10.99 -19.95 -8.09
C PRO A 185 -11.75 -18.94 -8.94
N THR A 186 -11.33 -18.76 -10.19
CA THR A 186 -12.06 -17.93 -11.17
C THR A 186 -13.51 -18.40 -11.29
N GLU A 187 -14.43 -17.46 -11.54
CA GLU A 187 -15.87 -17.69 -11.70
C GLU A 187 -16.60 -18.21 -10.45
N LYS A 188 -15.89 -18.43 -9.33
CA LYS A 188 -16.53 -18.70 -8.04
C LYS A 188 -16.76 -17.41 -7.27
N PRO A 189 -17.95 -17.20 -6.68
CA PRO A 189 -18.20 -16.05 -5.84
C PRO A 189 -17.36 -16.11 -4.57
N MET A 190 -16.99 -14.95 -4.05
CA MET A 190 -16.43 -14.84 -2.70
C MET A 190 -17.57 -15.00 -1.69
N THR A 191 -17.63 -16.15 -1.02
CA THR A 191 -18.63 -16.44 0.02
C THR A 191 -18.02 -16.31 1.42
N PRO A 192 -18.84 -16.07 2.46
CA PRO A 192 -18.37 -16.09 3.85
C PRO A 192 -17.64 -17.40 4.20
N ASP A 193 -18.16 -18.55 3.78
CA ASP A 193 -17.52 -19.85 4.01
C ASP A 193 -16.14 -19.97 3.37
N ALA A 194 -15.97 -19.45 2.15
CA ALA A 194 -14.68 -19.45 1.46
C ALA A 194 -13.65 -18.56 2.16
N CYS A 195 -14.10 -17.49 2.83
CA CYS A 195 -13.26 -16.56 3.57
C CYS A 195 -13.13 -16.91 5.06
N ALA A 196 -13.94 -17.84 5.59
CA ALA A 196 -13.96 -18.19 7.01
C ALA A 196 -12.58 -18.52 7.58
N PRO A 197 -11.67 -19.24 6.88
CA PRO A 197 -10.32 -19.48 7.39
C PRO A 197 -9.53 -18.20 7.67
N LEU A 198 -9.81 -17.09 6.95
CA LEU A 198 -9.14 -15.81 7.16
C LEU A 198 -9.67 -15.06 8.38
N ILE A 199 -11.01 -15.05 8.57
CA ILE A 199 -11.68 -14.12 9.49
C ILE A 199 -12.22 -14.78 10.77
N ALA A 200 -12.16 -16.10 10.90
CA ALA A 200 -12.77 -16.82 12.04
C ALA A 200 -12.23 -16.43 13.43
N THR A 201 -11.08 -15.74 13.49
CA THR A 201 -10.48 -15.26 14.74
C THR A 201 -10.84 -13.82 15.08
N LEU A 202 -11.50 -13.09 14.16
CA LEU A 202 -11.96 -11.74 14.41
C LEU A 202 -13.20 -11.74 15.32
N PRO A 203 -13.41 -10.68 16.12
CA PRO A 203 -14.63 -10.52 16.90
C PRO A 203 -15.86 -10.59 15.98
N LEU A 204 -16.91 -11.25 16.45
CA LEU A 204 -18.23 -11.12 15.83
C LEU A 204 -18.76 -9.72 16.14
N GLU A 205 -19.06 -8.94 15.11
CA GLU A 205 -19.82 -7.67 15.23
C GLU A 205 -21.30 -7.92 15.53
#